data_AF-A0A4S2LLT5-F1
#
_entry.id   AF-A0A4S2LLT5-F1
#
_cell.length_a   1.000
_cell.length_b   1.000
_cell.length_c   1.000
_cell.angle_alpha   90.00
_cell.angle_beta   90.00
_cell.angle_gamma   90.00
#
_symmetry.space_group_name_H-M   'P 1'
#
loop_
_entity.id
_entity.type
_entity.pdbx_description
1 polymer ?
#
loop_
_entity_poly.entity_id
_entity_poly.type
_entity_poly.pdbx_seq_one_letter_code
_entity_poly.pdbx_strand_id
1 'polypeptide(L)'
;MFVVFLFASSLYMLTVLAIHRICKRDSLLSPRMQHSYAVKLMFFVLTMLFIALLIYHIYFHRLECRPNAFSWFSATEYGIAIANMGFHMTAAYDFQDLMLTTTLRKPYSE
;
A
#
# COMPACT_ATOMS: atom_id res chain seq x y z
N MET A 1 2.29 5.83 -18.10
CA MET A 1 3.15 5.51 -16.93
C MET A 1 2.35 5.46 -15.63
N PHE A 2 1.58 6.50 -15.29
CA PHE A 2 0.79 6.51 -14.05
C PHE A 2 -0.21 5.34 -13.91
N VAL A 3 -0.95 5.01 -14.97
CA VAL A 3 -1.92 3.89 -14.95
C VAL A 3 -1.25 2.55 -14.63
N VAL A 4 -0.06 2.29 -15.20
CA VAL A 4 0.70 1.07 -14.91
C VAL A 4 1.15 1.05 -13.45
N PHE A 5 1.65 2.18 -12.95
CA PHE A 5 1.99 2.35 -11.54
C PHE A 5 0.78 2.11 -10.62
N LEU A 6 -0.41 2.59 -11.01
CA LEU A 6 -1.64 2.42 -10.25
C LEU A 6 -2.02 0.96 -10.09
N PHE A 7 -2.04 0.20 -11.20
CA PHE A 7 -2.36 -1.21 -11.18
C PHE A 7 -1.30 -2.03 -10.43
N ALA A 8 -0.02 -1.78 -10.70
CA ALA A 8 1.08 -2.51 -10.06
C ALA A 8 1.10 -2.28 -8.53
N SER A 9 0.96 -1.02 -8.08
CA SER A 9 0.95 -0.69 -6.65
C SER A 9 -0.29 -1.24 -5.94
N SER A 10 -1.47 -1.15 -6.57
CA SER A 10 -2.71 -1.72 -6.02
C SER A 10 -2.64 -3.23 -5.87
N LEU A 11 -2.09 -3.92 -6.88
CA LEU A 11 -1.88 -5.37 -6.82
C LEU A 11 -0.87 -5.74 -5.72
N TYR A 12 0.22 -4.99 -5.58
CA TYR A 12 1.19 -5.18 -4.50
C TYR A 12 0.56 -4.99 -3.11
N MET A 13 -0.24 -3.94 -2.90
CA MET A 13 -0.93 -3.74 -1.62
C MET A 13 -1.91 -4.88 -1.31
N LEU A 14 -2.63 -5.37 -2.32
CA LEU A 14 -3.53 -6.52 -2.20
C LEU A 14 -2.78 -7.81 -1.83
N THR A 15 -1.65 -8.12 -2.49
CA THR A 15 -0.89 -9.33 -2.19
C THR A 15 -0.33 -9.30 -0.77
N VAL A 16 0.20 -8.16 -0.33
CA VAL A 16 0.69 -8.00 1.05
C VAL A 16 -0.45 -8.17 2.07
N LEU A 17 -1.62 -7.59 1.83
CA LEU A 17 -2.79 -7.77 2.69
C LEU A 17 -3.29 -9.22 2.70
N ALA A 18 -3.30 -9.89 1.55
CA ALA A 18 -3.68 -11.30 1.44
C ALA A 18 -2.73 -12.20 2.23
N ILE A 19 -1.42 -12.00 2.11
CA ILE A 19 -0.40 -12.71 2.90
C ILE A 19 -0.65 -12.48 4.40
N HIS A 20 -0.85 -11.22 4.82
CA HIS A 20 -1.15 -10.90 6.22
C HIS A 20 -2.41 -11.59 6.74
N ARG A 21 -3.47 -11.69 5.92
CA ARG A 21 -4.71 -12.39 6.27
C ARG A 21 -4.48 -13.89 6.46
N ILE A 22 -3.67 -14.51 5.59
CA ILE A 22 -3.30 -15.93 5.71
C ILE A 22 -2.51 -16.15 7.01
N CYS A 23 -1.45 -15.36 7.26
CA CYS A 23 -0.67 -15.46 8.50
C CYS A 23 -1.50 -15.23 9.76
N LYS A 24 -2.52 -14.35 9.71
CA LYS A 24 -3.43 -14.12 10.83
C LYS A 24 -4.28 -15.36 11.13
N ARG A 25 -4.75 -16.05 10.09
CA ARG A 25 -5.55 -17.28 10.21
C ARG A 25 -4.77 -18.39 10.91
N ASP A 26 -3.48 -18.49 10.64
CA ASP A 26 -2.60 -19.51 11.22
C ASP A 26 -2.12 -19.15 12.65
N SER A 27 -2.70 -18.11 13.28
CA SER A 27 -2.39 -17.67 14.65
C SER A 27 -0.92 -17.24 14.87
N LEU A 28 -0.17 -17.00 13.79
CA LEU A 28 1.25 -16.65 13.82
C LEU A 28 1.51 -15.16 14.15
N LEU A 29 0.47 -14.36 14.41
CA LEU A 29 0.57 -12.90 14.48
C LEU A 29 0.67 -12.36 15.91
N SER A 30 1.80 -11.70 16.19
CA SER A 30 2.00 -10.83 17.36
C SER A 30 1.03 -9.63 17.36
N PRO A 31 0.63 -9.08 18.53
CA PRO A 31 -0.27 -7.91 18.62
C PRO A 31 0.16 -6.71 17.77
N ARG A 32 1.47 -6.49 17.61
CA ARG A 32 2.03 -5.43 16.75
C ARG A 32 1.64 -5.59 15.28
N MET A 33 1.64 -6.83 14.79
CA MET A 33 1.29 -7.14 13.41
C MET A 33 -0.20 -6.92 13.14
N GLN A 34 -1.05 -7.02 14.17
CA GLN A 34 -2.47 -6.68 14.05
C GLN A 34 -2.66 -5.16 13.86
N HIS A 35 -1.91 -4.34 14.59
CA HIS A 35 -1.91 -2.89 14.39
C HIS A 35 -1.38 -2.53 13.00
N SER A 36 -0.26 -3.13 12.58
CA SER A 36 0.29 -2.93 11.23
C SER A 36 -0.71 -3.31 10.13
N TYR A 37 -1.42 -4.42 10.30
CA TYR A 37 -2.48 -4.82 9.36
C TYR A 37 -3.58 -3.77 9.23
N ALA A 38 -4.04 -3.17 10.35
CA ALA A 38 -5.05 -2.13 10.33
C ALA A 38 -4.57 -0.88 9.57
N VAL A 39 -3.32 -0.46 9.79
CA VAL A 39 -2.72 0.68 9.09
C VAL A 39 -2.54 0.39 7.60
N LYS A 40 -2.06 -0.81 7.24
CA LYS A 40 -1.95 -1.25 5.83
C LYS A 40 -3.30 -1.28 5.12
N LEU A 41 -4.33 -1.77 5.81
CA LEU A 41 -5.69 -1.79 5.27
C LEU A 41 -6.22 -0.37 5.06
N MET A 42 -5.94 0.54 5.99
CA MET A 42 -6.32 1.96 5.88
C MET A 42 -5.70 2.61 4.63
N PHE A 43 -4.39 2.41 4.39
CA PHE A 43 -3.72 2.94 3.18
C PHE A 43 -4.25 2.32 1.89
N PHE A 44 -4.59 1.03 1.91
CA PHE A 44 -5.22 0.37 0.76
C PHE A 44 -6.60 0.97 0.44
N VAL A 45 -7.44 1.14 1.46
CA VAL A 45 -8.76 1.78 1.30
C VAL A 45 -8.61 3.22 0.81
N LEU A 46 -7.68 3.99 1.38
CA LEU A 46 -7.39 5.35 0.94
C LEU A 46 -6.96 5.40 -0.54
N THR A 47 -6.11 4.47 -0.98
CA THR A 47 -5.71 4.34 -2.38
C THR A 47 -6.91 4.05 -3.28
N MET A 48 -7.80 3.15 -2.88
CA MET A 48 -9.03 2.85 -3.63
C MET A 48 -9.97 4.06 -3.73
N LEU A 49 -10.09 4.85 -2.65
CA LEU A 49 -10.86 6.10 -2.66
C LEU A 49 -10.27 7.12 -3.64
N PHE A 50 -8.95 7.29 -3.65
CA PHE A 50 -8.32 8.18 -4.63
C PHE A 50 -8.45 7.66 -6.07
N ILE A 51 -8.42 6.34 -6.30
CA ILE A 51 -8.71 5.77 -7.63
C ILE A 51 -10.13 6.14 -8.08
N ALA A 52 -11.13 6.01 -7.19
CA ALA A 52 -12.50 6.38 -7.50
C ALA A 52 -12.61 7.89 -7.81
N LEU A 53 -11.95 8.75 -7.02
CA LEU A 53 -11.86 10.18 -7.30
C LEU A 53 -11.16 10.48 -8.62
N LEU A 54 -10.13 9.72 -8.99
CA LEU A 54 -9.42 9.90 -10.24
C LEU A 54 -10.33 9.61 -11.44
N ILE A 55 -11.09 8.51 -11.37
CA ILE A 55 -12.10 8.16 -12.39
C ILE A 55 -13.17 9.26 -12.49
N TYR A 56 -13.64 9.77 -11.34
CA TYR A 56 -14.57 10.89 -11.28
C TYR A 56 -13.98 12.12 -11.99
N HIS A 57 -12.79 12.58 -11.62
CA HIS A 57 -12.19 13.76 -12.25
C HIS A 57 -11.91 13.56 -13.75
N ILE A 58 -11.56 12.35 -14.19
CA ILE A 58 -11.44 12.03 -15.63
C ILE A 58 -12.77 12.20 -16.36
N TYR A 59 -13.88 11.74 -15.76
CA TYR A 59 -15.20 11.88 -16.34
C TYR A 59 -15.56 13.37 -16.50
N PHE A 60 -15.39 14.16 -15.45
CA PHE A 60 -15.66 15.61 -15.48
C PHE A 60 -14.74 16.38 -16.42
N HIS A 61 -13.46 15.98 -16.52
CA HIS A 61 -12.50 16.59 -17.43
C HIS A 61 -12.87 16.32 -18.89
N ARG A 62 -13.34 15.11 -19.21
CA ARG A 62 -13.64 14.71 -20.60
C ARG A 62 -14.99 15.20 -21.11
N LEU A 63 -15.98 15.31 -20.23
CA LEU A 63 -17.38 15.56 -20.64
C LEU A 63 -17.87 16.97 -20.31
N GLU A 64 -17.42 17.56 -19.21
CA GLU A 64 -18.03 18.80 -18.68
C GLU A 64 -17.12 20.03 -18.73
N CYS A 65 -15.92 19.92 -19.32
CA CYS A 65 -14.97 21.01 -19.55
C CYS A 65 -14.89 22.00 -18.38
N ARG A 66 -14.92 21.49 -17.15
CA ARG A 66 -14.92 22.33 -15.94
C ARG A 66 -13.54 22.94 -15.74
N PRO A 67 -13.44 24.24 -15.42
CA PRO A 67 -12.16 24.85 -15.08
C PRO A 67 -11.54 24.13 -13.88
N ASN A 68 -10.21 23.98 -13.89
CA ASN A 68 -9.41 23.31 -12.85
C ASN A 68 -9.55 21.77 -12.76
N ALA A 69 -10.30 21.12 -13.66
CA ALA A 69 -10.43 19.65 -13.64
C ALA A 69 -9.07 18.93 -13.73
N PHE A 70 -8.12 19.49 -14.48
CA PHE A 70 -6.76 18.96 -14.61
C PHE A 70 -5.95 19.06 -13.30
N SER A 71 -6.11 20.16 -12.56
CA SER A 71 -5.45 20.38 -11.27
C SER A 71 -5.96 19.38 -10.22
N TRP A 72 -7.27 19.14 -10.18
CA TRP A 72 -7.87 18.17 -9.27
C TRP A 72 -7.51 16.72 -9.62
N PHE A 73 -7.44 16.40 -10.91
CA PHE A 73 -6.90 15.13 -11.39
C PHE A 73 -5.46 14.92 -10.88
N SER A 74 -4.58 15.90 -11.12
CA SER A 74 -3.17 15.84 -10.70
C SER A 74 -3.03 15.75 -9.17
N ALA A 75 -3.83 16.49 -8.41
CA ALA A 75 -3.84 16.42 -6.95
C ALA A 75 -4.22 15.02 -6.44
N THR A 76 -5.16 14.35 -7.15
CA THR A 76 -5.55 12.98 -6.82
C THR A 76 -4.43 11.98 -7.11
N GLU A 77 -3.67 12.16 -8.20
CA GLU A 77 -2.48 11.35 -8.50
C GLU A 77 -1.42 11.47 -7.40
N TYR A 78 -1.17 12.68 -6.89
CA TYR A 78 -0.28 12.88 -5.74
C TYR A 78 -0.81 12.21 -4.47
N GLY A 79 -2.12 12.26 -4.22
CA GLY A 79 -2.75 11.55 -3.09
C GLY A 79 -2.48 10.04 -3.14
N ILE A 80 -2.60 9.44 -4.33
CA ILE A 80 -2.27 8.02 -4.57
C ILE A 80 -0.79 7.74 -4.26
N ALA A 81 0.12 8.59 -4.74
CA ALA A 81 1.55 8.43 -4.51
C ALA A 81 1.89 8.50 -3.01
N ILE A 82 1.30 9.44 -2.28
CA ILE A 82 1.48 9.59 -0.82
C ILE A 82 0.93 8.36 -0.08
N ALA A 83 -0.26 7.88 -0.42
CA ALA A 83 -0.83 6.68 0.18
C ALA A 83 0.06 5.45 -0.05
N ASN A 84 0.62 5.31 -1.26
CA ASN A 84 1.56 4.24 -1.58
C ASN A 84 2.87 4.36 -0.77
N MET A 85 3.46 5.55 -0.67
CA MET A 85 4.65 5.78 0.17
C MET A 85 4.36 5.47 1.63
N GLY A 86 3.20 5.88 2.14
CA GLY A 86 2.71 5.55 3.48
C GLY A 86 2.61 4.05 3.71
N PHE A 87 2.05 3.32 2.75
CA PHE A 87 1.99 1.86 2.79
C PHE A 87 3.40 1.23 2.87
N HIS A 88 4.35 1.68 2.06
CA HIS A 88 5.73 1.17 2.13
C HIS A 88 6.44 1.52 3.45
N MET A 89 6.16 2.68 4.05
CA MET A 89 6.69 3.02 5.38
C MET A 89 6.20 2.08 6.48
N THR A 90 5.01 1.48 6.35
CA THR A 90 4.55 0.45 7.31
C THR A 90 5.45 -0.78 7.32
N ALA A 91 6.08 -1.14 6.19
CA ALA A 91 7.04 -2.23 6.15
C ALA A 91 8.30 -1.87 6.95
N ALA A 92 8.78 -0.63 6.85
CA ALA A 92 9.89 -0.18 7.69
C ALA A 92 9.53 -0.34 9.18
N TYR A 93 8.33 0.06 9.60
CA TYR A 93 7.83 -0.08 10.98
C TYR A 93 7.74 -1.55 11.45
N ASP A 94 7.36 -2.48 10.57
CA ASP A 94 7.28 -3.91 10.88
C ASP A 94 8.66 -4.52 11.15
N PHE A 95 9.69 -4.07 10.44
CA PHE A 95 11.03 -4.63 10.52
C PHE A 95 11.96 -3.93 11.53
N GLN A 96 11.55 -2.82 12.17
CA GLN A 96 12.46 -2.07 13.06
C GLN A 96 12.96 -2.88 14.27
N ASP A 97 12.18 -3.84 14.77
CA ASP A 97 12.54 -4.68 15.92
C ASP A 97 12.95 -6.11 15.56
N LEU A 98 12.86 -6.50 14.27
CA LEU A 98 13.54 -7.68 13.81
C LEU A 98 15.00 -7.30 13.58
N MET A 99 15.83 -7.47 14.62
CA MET A 99 17.23 -7.83 14.39
C MET A 99 17.21 -9.02 13.44
N LEU A 100 17.56 -8.78 12.18
CA LEU A 100 17.87 -9.82 11.20
C LEU A 100 19.13 -10.53 11.71
N THR A 101 18.98 -11.32 12.76
CA THR A 101 19.97 -12.31 13.14
C THR A 101 19.94 -13.29 12.00
N THR A 102 20.76 -13.04 10.99
CA THR A 102 21.18 -14.03 10.01
C THR A 102 21.86 -15.12 10.82
N THR A 103 21.08 -16.04 11.39
CA THR A 103 21.57 -17.32 11.85
C THR A 103 21.93 -18.09 10.59
N LEU A 104 23.02 -17.67 9.95
CA LEU A 104 23.85 -18.59 9.20
C LEU A 104 24.17 -19.69 10.21
N ARG A 105 23.46 -20.82 10.07
CA ARG A 105 23.82 -22.06 10.72
C ARG A 105 25.25 -22.33 10.31
N LYS A 106 26.21 -22.01 11.17
CA LYS A 106 27.61 -22.40 11.00
C LYS A 106 27.59 -23.93 10.89
N PRO A 107 28.00 -24.54 9.76
CA PRO A 107 28.12 -25.97 9.69
C PRO A 107 29.18 -26.37 10.73
N TYR A 108 28.81 -27.36 11.55
CA TYR A 108 29.68 -27.99 12.53
C TYR A 108 30.94 -28.46 11.81
N SER A 109 32.09 -27.86 12.14
CA SER A 109 33.41 -28.38 11.75
C SER A 109 33.98 -29.09 12.97
N GLU A 110 34.24 -30.38 12.78
CA GLU A 110 34.84 -31.33 13.72
C GLU A 110 36.11 -30.82 14.41
#